data_AF-A0A383S4S2-F1
#
_entry.id   AF-A0A383S4S2-F1
#
_cell.length_a   1.000
_cell.length_b   1.000
_cell.length_c   1.000
_cell.angle_alpha   90.00
_cell.angle_beta   90.00
_cell.angle_gamma   90.00
#
_symmetry.space_group_name_H-M   'P 1'
#
loop_
_entity.id
_entity.type
_entity.pdbx_description
1 polymer ?
#
loop_
_entity_poly.entity_id
_entity_poly.type
_entity_poly.pdbx_seq_one_letter_code
_entity_poly.pdbx_strand_id
1 'polypeptide(L)'
;MTEITEEQEREARFDALRQELAAMDDDALKARFWELCEEVMTPIVELARTHTSPSIERSVLLRMGVDSVTTHGVVENVLQAGLLGKGAGHAVLRLSQRDELPIPEAAARIATDAGVLNGLFEGADND
;
A
#
# COMPACT_ATOMS: atom_id res chain seq x y z
N MET A 1 -48.41 4.38 -21.23
CA MET A 1 -47.42 4.36 -20.13
C MET A 1 -46.13 4.85 -20.75
N THR A 2 -45.77 6.10 -20.51
CA THR A 2 -44.58 6.70 -21.13
C THR A 2 -43.37 6.15 -20.38
N GLU A 3 -42.52 5.41 -21.06
CA GLU A 3 -41.22 5.00 -20.52
C GLU A 3 -40.41 6.27 -20.23
N ILE A 4 -40.01 6.44 -18.97
CA ILE A 4 -39.07 7.48 -18.57
C ILE A 4 -37.70 7.04 -19.11
N THR A 5 -37.02 7.94 -19.80
CA THR A 5 -35.69 7.65 -20.35
C THR A 5 -34.62 7.75 -19.23
N GLU A 6 -33.49 7.04 -19.38
CA GLU A 6 -32.37 7.12 -18.41
C GLU A 6 -31.88 8.57 -18.18
N GLU A 7 -32.00 9.42 -19.21
CA GLU A 7 -31.65 10.84 -19.13
C GLU A 7 -32.63 11.61 -18.22
N GLN A 8 -33.93 11.34 -18.33
CA GLN A 8 -34.95 11.93 -17.46
C GLN A 8 -34.81 11.46 -16.01
N GLU A 9 -34.44 10.19 -15.78
CA GLU A 9 -34.16 9.69 -14.43
C GLU A 9 -32.92 10.35 -13.81
N ARG A 10 -31.86 10.56 -14.61
CA ARG A 10 -30.64 11.27 -14.18
C ARG A 10 -30.93 12.72 -13.81
N GLU A 11 -31.72 13.42 -14.61
CA GLU A 11 -32.13 14.80 -14.36
C GLU A 11 -32.99 14.91 -13.10
N ALA A 12 -34.00 14.06 -12.94
CA ALA A 12 -34.84 14.03 -11.75
C ALA A 12 -34.01 13.76 -10.47
N ARG A 13 -33.04 12.85 -10.54
CA ARG A 13 -32.12 12.58 -9.42
C ARG A 13 -31.24 13.79 -9.09
N PHE A 14 -30.76 14.51 -10.09
CA PHE A 14 -29.99 15.73 -9.89
C PHE A 14 -30.81 16.82 -9.20
N ASP A 15 -32.04 17.06 -9.68
CA ASP A 15 -32.90 18.09 -9.12
C ASP A 15 -33.29 17.81 -7.66
N ALA A 16 -33.55 16.53 -7.32
CA ALA A 16 -33.81 16.13 -5.95
C ALA A 16 -32.59 16.41 -5.03
N LEU A 17 -31.39 15.99 -5.43
CA LEU A 17 -30.15 16.23 -4.67
C LEU A 17 -29.83 17.72 -4.53
N ARG A 18 -30.09 18.50 -5.58
CA ARG A 18 -29.88 19.96 -5.57
C ARG A 18 -30.82 20.65 -4.58
N GLN A 19 -32.07 20.19 -4.47
CA GLN A 19 -33.03 20.75 -3.52
C GLN A 19 -32.60 20.51 -2.07
N GLU A 20 -32.09 19.32 -1.75
CA GLU A 20 -31.55 19.01 -0.42
C GLU A 20 -30.37 19.92 -0.04
N LEU A 21 -29.54 20.27 -1.04
CA LEU A 21 -28.36 21.11 -0.85
C LEU A 21 -28.65 22.61 -0.85
N ALA A 22 -29.79 23.04 -1.39
CA ALA A 22 -30.15 24.46 -1.51
C ALA A 22 -30.35 25.17 -0.15
N ALA A 23 -30.52 24.41 0.94
CA ALA A 23 -30.65 24.94 2.29
C ALA A 23 -29.29 25.23 2.97
N MET A 24 -28.17 24.80 2.38
CA MET A 24 -26.83 25.00 2.93
C MET A 24 -26.20 26.28 2.38
N ASP A 25 -25.48 27.02 3.23
CA ASP A 25 -24.62 28.11 2.76
C ASP A 25 -23.30 27.56 2.17
N ASP A 26 -22.52 28.45 1.55
CA ASP A 26 -21.28 28.07 0.87
C ASP A 26 -20.27 27.37 1.79
N ASP A 27 -20.23 27.74 3.07
CA ASP A 27 -19.28 27.16 4.02
C ASP A 27 -19.75 25.78 4.50
N ALA A 28 -21.04 25.59 4.73
CA ALA A 28 -21.65 24.30 5.00
C ALA A 28 -21.50 23.35 3.79
N LEU A 29 -21.67 23.85 2.56
CA LEU A 29 -21.44 23.06 1.35
C LEU A 29 -19.99 22.59 1.22
N LYS A 30 -19.02 23.47 1.50
CA LYS A 30 -17.58 23.10 1.51
C LYS A 30 -17.27 22.09 2.61
N ALA A 31 -17.83 22.27 3.81
CA ALA A 31 -17.63 21.34 4.91
C ALA A 31 -18.14 19.94 4.54
N ARG A 32 -19.37 19.85 4.02
CA ARG A 32 -19.96 18.59 3.55
C ARG A 32 -19.15 17.94 2.43
N PHE A 33 -18.63 18.73 1.50
CA PHE A 33 -17.74 18.21 0.44
C PHE A 33 -16.51 17.51 1.03
N TRP A 34 -15.82 18.15 1.97
CA TRP A 34 -14.62 17.58 2.59
C TRP A 34 -14.91 16.39 3.49
N GLU A 35 -16.03 16.41 4.22
CA GLU A 35 -16.51 15.26 5.00
C GLU A 35 -16.71 14.03 4.12
N LEU A 36 -17.39 14.19 2.98
CA LEU A 36 -17.59 13.10 2.02
C LEU A 36 -16.26 12.63 1.41
N CYS A 37 -15.34 13.54 1.11
CA CYS A 37 -14.00 13.17 0.64
C CYS A 37 -13.25 12.34 1.68
N GLU A 38 -13.33 12.71 2.96
CA GLU A 38 -12.72 11.96 4.06
C GLU A 38 -13.37 10.58 4.21
N GLU A 39 -14.70 10.49 4.18
CA GLU A 39 -15.42 9.21 4.26
C GLU A 39 -14.99 8.25 3.16
N VAL A 40 -14.88 8.74 1.91
CA VAL A 40 -14.45 7.93 0.76
C VAL A 40 -12.99 7.50 0.89
N MET A 41 -12.11 8.38 1.39
CA MET A 41 -10.67 8.09 1.47
C MET A 41 -10.27 7.26 2.69
N THR A 42 -11.02 7.33 3.77
CA THR A 42 -10.77 6.59 5.03
C THR A 42 -10.46 5.10 4.80
N PRO A 43 -11.30 4.30 4.10
CA PRO A 43 -11.00 2.89 3.87
C PRO A 43 -9.76 2.64 3.00
N ILE A 44 -9.44 3.56 2.09
CA ILE A 44 -8.24 3.47 1.23
C ILE A 44 -6.98 3.68 2.07
N VAL A 45 -7.00 4.67 2.98
CA VAL A 45 -5.89 4.93 3.91
C VAL A 45 -5.69 3.75 4.85
N GLU A 46 -6.76 3.15 5.36
CA GLU A 46 -6.66 1.99 6.25
C GLU A 46 -6.09 0.75 5.55
N LEU A 47 -6.49 0.51 4.30
CA LEU A 47 -5.89 -0.53 3.47
C LEU A 47 -4.37 -0.32 3.31
N ALA A 48 -3.95 0.93 3.07
CA ALA A 48 -2.54 1.28 2.88
C ALA A 48 -1.70 1.12 4.16
N ARG A 49 -2.29 1.18 5.36
CA ARG A 49 -1.58 0.95 6.64
C ARG A 49 -1.27 -0.52 6.89
N THR A 50 -2.11 -1.41 6.38
CA THR A 50 -2.07 -2.85 6.70
C THR A 50 -1.45 -3.69 5.59
N HIS A 51 -1.23 -3.11 4.41
CA HIS A 51 -0.70 -3.80 3.24
C HIS A 51 0.56 -3.12 2.71
N THR A 52 1.42 -3.91 2.09
CA THR A 52 2.57 -3.43 1.34
C THR A 52 2.47 -3.85 -0.13
N SER A 53 3.42 -3.41 -0.95
CA SER A 53 3.53 -3.80 -2.35
C SER A 53 5.01 -3.88 -2.76
N PRO A 54 5.33 -4.58 -3.87
CA PRO A 54 6.70 -4.66 -4.37
C PRO A 54 7.36 -3.29 -4.63
N SER A 55 6.59 -2.25 -5.01
CA SER A 55 7.14 -0.89 -5.18
C SER A 55 7.46 -0.23 -3.84
N ILE A 56 6.62 -0.43 -2.82
CA ILE A 56 6.87 0.06 -1.46
C ILE A 56 8.14 -0.60 -0.90
N GLU A 57 8.26 -1.92 -0.99
CA GLU A 57 9.44 -2.64 -0.49
C GLU A 57 10.73 -2.24 -1.20
N ARG A 58 10.70 -2.03 -2.53
CA ARG A 58 11.86 -1.48 -3.25
C ARG A 58 12.23 -0.09 -2.74
N SER A 59 11.25 0.77 -2.48
CA SER A 59 11.51 2.11 -1.94
C SER A 59 12.15 2.06 -0.55
N VAL A 60 11.81 1.07 0.28
CA VAL A 60 12.44 0.85 1.58
C VAL A 60 13.90 0.45 1.40
N LEU A 61 14.19 -0.52 0.54
CA LEU A 61 15.56 -0.98 0.25
C LEU A 61 16.45 0.12 -0.34
N LEU A 62 15.91 0.96 -1.22
CA LEU A 62 16.62 2.13 -1.75
C LEU A 62 17.03 3.10 -0.63
N ARG A 63 16.14 3.34 0.35
CA ARG A 63 16.43 4.16 1.54
C ARG A 63 17.43 3.50 2.50
N MET A 64 17.55 2.17 2.44
CA MET A 64 18.58 1.41 3.16
C MET A 64 19.94 1.42 2.45
N GLY A 65 20.07 2.10 1.31
CA GLY A 65 21.34 2.22 0.57
C GLY A 65 21.62 1.08 -0.41
N VAL A 66 20.62 0.25 -0.72
CA VAL A 66 20.73 -0.80 -1.74
C VAL A 66 20.43 -0.20 -3.12
N ASP A 67 21.20 -0.58 -4.15
CA ASP A 67 21.01 -0.07 -5.50
C ASP A 67 19.75 -0.65 -6.19
N SER A 68 19.27 0.03 -7.22
CA SER A 68 18.00 -0.30 -7.89
C SER A 68 17.97 -1.70 -8.49
N VAL A 69 19.08 -2.20 -9.01
CA VAL A 69 19.15 -3.54 -9.63
C VAL A 69 19.02 -4.60 -8.54
N THR A 70 19.80 -4.46 -7.46
CA THR A 70 19.75 -5.38 -6.32
C THR A 70 18.38 -5.35 -5.64
N THR A 71 17.76 -4.17 -5.46
CA THR A 71 16.42 -4.09 -4.84
C THR A 71 15.37 -4.90 -5.58
N HIS A 72 15.45 -4.98 -6.91
CA HIS A 72 14.50 -5.75 -7.70
C HIS A 72 14.64 -7.25 -7.43
N GLY A 73 15.87 -7.78 -7.44
CA GLY A 73 16.14 -9.18 -7.13
C GLY A 73 15.74 -9.57 -5.71
N VAL A 74 16.03 -8.71 -4.73
CA VAL A 74 15.61 -8.95 -3.33
C VAL A 74 14.09 -9.06 -3.21
N VAL A 75 13.36 -8.08 -3.74
CA VAL A 75 11.90 -8.04 -3.60
C VAL A 75 11.24 -9.21 -4.32
N GLU A 76 11.74 -9.61 -5.49
CA GLU A 76 11.23 -10.79 -6.20
C GLU A 76 11.43 -12.06 -5.36
N ASN A 77 12.64 -12.30 -4.82
CA ASN A 77 12.90 -13.48 -4.01
C ASN A 77 12.10 -13.49 -2.71
N VAL A 78 11.93 -12.34 -2.05
CA VAL A 78 11.09 -12.21 -0.84
C VAL A 78 9.61 -12.45 -1.16
N LEU A 79 9.13 -11.97 -2.32
CA LEU A 79 7.77 -12.20 -2.78
C LEU A 79 7.52 -13.68 -3.06
N GLN A 80 8.40 -14.34 -3.81
CA GLN A 80 8.29 -15.78 -4.13
C GLN A 80 8.38 -16.67 -2.88
N ALA A 81 9.11 -16.23 -1.86
CA ALA A 81 9.15 -16.90 -0.55
C ALA A 81 7.90 -16.67 0.31
N GLY A 82 6.93 -15.85 -0.13
CA GLY A 82 5.74 -15.52 0.65
C GLY A 82 6.02 -14.60 1.85
N LEU A 83 7.17 -13.95 1.88
CA LEU A 83 7.66 -13.16 3.02
C LEU A 83 7.40 -11.65 2.88
N LEU A 84 6.71 -11.20 1.83
CA LEU A 84 6.46 -9.78 1.61
C LEU A 84 5.73 -9.12 2.79
N GLY A 85 4.81 -9.85 3.45
CA GLY A 85 4.11 -9.37 4.64
C GLY A 85 5.00 -9.18 5.88
N LYS A 86 6.23 -9.72 5.86
CA LYS A 86 7.26 -9.46 6.89
C LYS A 86 8.15 -8.26 6.54
N GLY A 87 8.12 -7.81 5.28
CA GLY A 87 8.93 -6.72 4.74
C GLY A 87 10.27 -7.20 4.17
N ALA A 88 10.60 -6.76 2.95
CA ALA A 88 11.88 -7.07 2.30
C ALA A 88 13.05 -6.37 3.00
N GLY A 89 12.83 -5.14 3.48
CA GLY A 89 13.83 -4.44 4.30
C GLY A 89 14.12 -5.17 5.61
N HIS A 90 13.09 -5.74 6.25
CA HIS A 90 13.24 -6.55 7.45
C HIS A 90 14.00 -7.85 7.16
N ALA A 91 13.72 -8.53 6.04
CA ALA A 91 14.47 -9.71 5.62
C ALA A 91 15.96 -9.40 5.44
N VAL A 92 16.30 -8.28 4.77
CA VAL A 92 17.71 -7.83 4.63
C VAL A 92 18.34 -7.54 5.99
N LEU A 93 17.64 -6.83 6.88
CA LEU A 93 18.13 -6.50 8.22
C LEU A 93 18.39 -7.76 9.07
N ARG A 94 17.44 -8.70 9.09
CA ARG A 94 17.57 -9.98 9.80
C ARG A 94 18.76 -10.78 9.30
N LEU A 95 18.93 -10.89 7.98
CA LEU A 95 20.06 -11.60 7.40
C LEU A 95 21.39 -10.91 7.72
N SER A 96 21.43 -9.59 7.61
CA SER A 96 22.59 -8.76 7.98
C SER A 96 23.00 -9.00 9.44
N GLN A 97 22.04 -9.09 10.36
CA GLN A 97 22.31 -9.37 11.77
C GLN A 97 22.73 -10.82 12.03
N ARG A 98 22.07 -11.80 11.39
CA ARG A 98 22.36 -13.23 11.56
C ARG A 98 23.76 -13.59 11.08
N ASP A 99 24.16 -13.03 9.94
CA ASP A 99 25.41 -13.36 9.25
C ASP A 99 26.51 -12.30 9.47
N GLU A 100 26.25 -11.28 10.29
CA GLU A 100 27.15 -10.14 10.58
C GLU A 100 27.64 -9.41 9.30
N LEU A 101 26.74 -9.25 8.32
CA LEU A 101 27.05 -8.63 7.03
C LEU A 101 26.59 -7.17 6.97
N PRO A 102 27.30 -6.29 6.24
CA PRO A 102 26.77 -4.99 5.86
C PRO A 102 25.47 -5.12 5.05
N ILE A 103 24.58 -4.14 5.18
CA ILE A 103 23.26 -4.13 4.52
C ILE A 103 23.33 -4.38 2.99
N PRO A 104 24.22 -3.73 2.21
CA PRO A 104 24.31 -3.99 0.77
C PRO A 104 24.73 -5.43 0.44
N GLU A 105 25.58 -6.04 1.26
CA GLU A 105 26.05 -7.41 1.06
C GLU A 105 24.96 -8.43 1.39
N ALA A 106 24.23 -8.23 2.48
CA ALA A 106 23.05 -9.04 2.81
C ALA A 106 21.99 -8.95 1.70
N ALA A 107 21.74 -7.75 1.15
CA ALA A 107 20.83 -7.56 0.03
C ALA A 107 21.31 -8.29 -1.24
N ALA A 108 22.59 -8.17 -1.60
CA ALA A 108 23.17 -8.88 -2.74
C ALA A 108 23.06 -10.40 -2.58
N ARG A 109 23.22 -10.90 -1.36
CA ARG A 109 23.09 -12.33 -1.04
C ARG A 109 21.66 -12.82 -1.22
N ILE A 110 20.65 -12.09 -0.72
CA ILE A 110 19.24 -12.42 -0.95
C ILE A 110 18.91 -12.37 -2.44
N ALA A 111 19.40 -11.37 -3.18
CA ALA A 111 19.13 -11.24 -4.61
C ALA A 111 19.71 -12.41 -5.43
N THR A 112 20.84 -12.95 -5.01
CA THR A 112 21.57 -14.00 -5.75
C THR A 112 21.17 -15.42 -5.32
N ASP A 113 20.86 -15.62 -4.04
CA ASP A 113 20.50 -16.91 -3.47
C ASP A 113 19.27 -16.76 -2.58
N ALA A 114 18.10 -17.12 -3.12
CA ALA A 114 16.84 -17.11 -2.37
C ALA A 114 16.84 -18.08 -1.17
N GLY A 115 17.71 -19.10 -1.18
CA GLY A 115 17.78 -20.12 -0.13
C GLY A 115 18.16 -19.56 1.24
N VAL A 116 18.80 -18.39 1.29
CA VAL A 116 19.17 -17.72 2.56
C VAL A 116 17.98 -17.24 3.37
N LEU A 117 16.80 -17.10 2.73
CA LEU A 117 15.53 -16.72 3.38
C LEU A 117 14.90 -17.87 4.17
N ASN A 118 15.29 -19.12 3.91
CA ASN A 118 14.73 -20.29 4.58
C ASN A 118 15.02 -20.24 6.08
N GLY A 119 13.98 -20.40 6.89
CA GLY A 119 14.08 -20.34 8.35
C GLY A 119 14.44 -18.96 8.91
N LEU A 120 14.56 -17.92 8.09
CA LEU A 120 15.00 -16.58 8.54
C LEU A 120 14.01 -15.95 9.55
N PHE A 121 12.75 -16.36 9.49
CA PHE A 121 11.68 -15.93 10.38
C PHE A 121 11.14 -17.06 11.27
N GLU A 122 11.81 -18.22 11.32
CA GLU A 122 11.43 -19.31 12.22
C GLU A 122 12.08 -19.09 13.59
N GLY A 123 11.27 -19.01 14.66
CA GLY A 123 11.76 -18.99 16.05
C GLY A 123 12.01 -17.63 16.70
N ALA A 124 11.63 -16.52 16.07
CA ALA A 124 11.65 -15.20 16.72
C ALA A 124 10.25 -14.58 16.67
N ASP A 125 9.83 -14.02 17.81
CA ASP A 125 8.52 -13.42 18.03
C ASP A 125 8.09 -12.50 16.89
N ASN A 126 6.79 -12.56 16.61
CA ASN A 126 6.11 -11.70 15.65
C ASN A 126 6.04 -10.26 16.19
N ASP A 127 7.19 -9.58 16.24
CA ASP A 127 7.25 -8.10 16.31
C ASP A 127 7.51 -7.51 14.92
#